data_AF-A0A1H0IS28-F1
#
_entry.id   AF-A0A1H0IS28-F1
#
_cell.length_a   1.000
_cell.length_b   1.000
_cell.length_c   1.000
_cell.angle_alpha   90.00
_cell.angle_beta   90.00
_cell.angle_gamma   90.00
#
_symmetry.space_group_name_H-M   'P 1'
#
loop_
_entity.id
_entity.type
_entity.pdbx_description
1 polymer ?
#
loop_
_entity_poly.entity_id
_entity_poly.type
_entity_poly.pdbx_seq_one_letter_code
_entity_poly.pdbx_strand_id
1 'polypeptide(L)'
;MRRLPLLLLSLFLSLLPAVSQATPDVLRVASGSQIMRTLEPLVDQYQMDTGNKVLLIDGPSDQMADEIAQGALYDMYFADDSAGPQKLHAMGRGETPHTYACRQQYVVLVEGPRHELAERFIEYFDAHGEMLTKAGYHLPEQASCTH
;
A
#
# COMPACT_ATOMS: atom_id res chain seq x y z
N MET A 1 36.40 48.53 12.93
CA MET A 1 36.50 47.08 12.68
C MET A 1 35.51 46.35 13.60
N ARG A 2 34.28 46.01 13.17
CA ARG A 2 33.34 45.11 13.89
C ARG A 2 31.97 45.05 13.19
N ARG A 3 31.91 44.50 11.98
CA ARG A 3 30.65 44.05 11.34
C ARG A 3 30.76 42.60 10.82
N LEU A 4 31.96 42.02 10.90
CA LEU A 4 32.28 40.69 10.39
C LEU A 4 31.59 39.50 11.11
N PRO A 5 31.30 39.52 12.43
CA PRO A 5 30.73 38.34 13.07
C PRO A 5 29.26 38.12 12.71
N LEU A 6 28.56 39.16 12.24
CA LEU A 6 27.14 39.07 11.87
C LEU A 6 26.94 38.41 10.49
N LEU A 7 27.89 38.61 9.56
CA LEU A 7 27.84 38.09 8.20
C LEU A 7 28.21 36.59 8.12
N LEU A 8 29.07 36.13 9.04
CA LEU A 8 29.41 34.71 9.18
C LEU A 8 28.26 33.91 9.81
N LEU A 9 27.46 34.51 10.69
CA LEU A 9 26.31 33.84 11.31
C LEU A 9 25.15 33.65 10.32
N SER A 10 24.94 34.58 9.38
CA SER A 10 23.93 34.43 8.31
C SER A 10 24.29 33.37 7.26
N LEU A 11 25.59 33.14 7.02
CA LEU A 11 26.05 32.14 6.06
C LEU A 11 26.00 30.71 6.62
N PHE A 12 26.07 30.54 7.94
CA PHE A 12 25.94 29.23 8.59
C PHE A 12 24.49 28.75 8.69
N LEU A 13 23.51 29.67 8.71
CA LEU A 13 22.10 29.32 8.86
C LEU A 13 21.46 28.80 7.56
N SER A 14 22.14 28.94 6.41
CA SER A 14 21.65 28.49 5.10
C SER A 14 22.02 27.04 4.76
N LEU A 15 22.79 26.35 5.61
CA LEU A 15 23.18 24.95 5.42
C LEU A 15 22.37 23.95 6.26
N LEU A 16 21.28 24.36 6.94
CA LEU A 16 20.42 23.37 7.57
C LEU A 16 19.71 22.56 6.48
N PRO A 17 19.94 21.24 6.38
CA PRO A 17 19.13 20.41 5.50
C PRO A 17 17.68 20.57 5.94
N ALA A 18 16.80 20.84 4.97
CA ALA A 18 15.37 20.75 5.20
C ALA A 18 15.10 19.30 5.60
N VAL A 19 14.98 19.04 6.90
CA VAL A 19 14.40 17.82 7.42
C VAL A 19 12.95 17.90 6.98
N SER A 20 12.66 17.37 5.80
CA SER A 20 11.30 17.15 5.35
C SER A 20 10.69 16.23 6.40
N GLN A 21 9.92 16.80 7.30
CA GLN A 21 9.11 16.03 8.22
C GLN A 21 8.05 15.37 7.33
N ALA A 22 8.39 14.22 6.76
CA ALA A 22 7.41 13.32 6.20
C ALA A 22 6.48 12.99 7.36
N THR A 23 5.32 13.66 7.39
CA THR A 23 4.20 13.18 8.19
C THR A 23 4.01 11.72 7.81
N PRO A 24 3.82 10.80 8.78
CA PRO A 24 3.52 9.42 8.44
C PRO A 24 2.16 9.42 7.74
N ASP A 25 2.19 9.49 6.41
CA ASP A 25 1.02 9.33 5.59
C ASP A 25 0.58 7.88 5.77
N VAL A 26 -0.59 7.70 6.36
CA VAL A 26 -1.16 6.37 6.61
C VAL A 26 -1.65 5.83 5.27
N LEU A 27 -1.12 4.67 4.87
CA LEU A 27 -1.57 3.93 3.69
C LEU A 27 -2.95 3.32 3.97
N ARG A 28 -3.97 3.68 3.19
CA ARG A 28 -5.35 3.19 3.35
C ARG A 28 -5.59 2.01 2.42
N VAL A 29 -5.75 0.84 2.99
CA VAL A 29 -5.90 -0.40 2.22
C VAL A 29 -7.32 -0.92 2.41
N ALA A 30 -8.13 -0.84 1.36
CA ALA A 30 -9.39 -1.56 1.29
C ALA A 30 -9.10 -3.04 1.09
N SER A 31 -9.75 -3.91 1.86
CA SER A 31 -9.55 -5.36 1.79
C SER A 31 -10.88 -6.08 1.82
N GLY A 32 -11.06 -7.02 0.90
CA GLY A 32 -12.08 -8.04 1.01
C GLY A 32 -11.90 -8.87 2.28
N SER A 33 -13.02 -9.39 2.79
CA SER A 33 -13.06 -10.07 4.09
C SER A 33 -12.32 -11.40 4.12
N GLN A 34 -12.04 -12.05 2.98
CA GLN A 34 -11.32 -13.32 3.01
C GLN A 34 -9.86 -13.12 3.42
N ILE A 35 -9.17 -12.16 2.79
CA ILE A 35 -7.75 -11.91 3.05
C ILE A 35 -7.50 -11.08 4.31
N MET A 36 -8.51 -10.38 4.84
CA MET A 36 -8.37 -9.55 6.04
C MET A 36 -7.67 -10.29 7.20
N ARG A 37 -8.05 -11.55 7.49
CA ARG A 37 -7.43 -12.36 8.56
C ARG A 37 -5.94 -12.67 8.35
N THR A 38 -5.45 -12.58 7.12
CA THR A 38 -4.03 -12.76 6.78
C THR A 38 -3.31 -11.41 6.74
N LEU A 39 -3.98 -10.35 6.28
CA LEU A 39 -3.43 -9.00 6.23
C LEU A 39 -3.23 -8.38 7.62
N GLU A 40 -4.15 -8.60 8.56
CA GLU A 40 -4.06 -8.03 9.93
C GLU A 40 -2.71 -8.33 10.61
N PRO A 41 -2.30 -9.60 10.82
CA PRO A 41 -1.03 -9.90 11.46
C PRO A 41 0.19 -9.46 10.62
N LEU A 42 0.08 -9.48 9.30
CA LEU A 42 1.13 -9.00 8.39
C LEU A 42 1.34 -7.49 8.54
N VAL A 43 0.25 -6.73 8.61
CA VAL A 43 0.27 -5.29 8.82
C VAL A 43 0.81 -4.95 10.20
N ASP A 44 0.40 -5.67 11.24
CA ASP A 44 0.96 -5.46 12.59
C ASP A 44 2.48 -5.62 12.59
N GLN A 45 3.00 -6.69 11.97
CA GLN A 45 4.44 -6.91 11.85
C GLN A 45 5.12 -5.85 10.98
N TYR A 46 4.55 -5.49 9.82
CA TYR A 46 5.06 -4.42 8.95
C TYR A 46 5.21 -3.09 9.68
N GLN A 47 4.20 -2.71 10.47
CA GLN A 47 4.21 -1.46 11.23
C GLN A 47 5.23 -1.50 12.37
N MET A 48 5.50 -2.66 12.97
CA MET A 48 6.53 -2.84 13.98
C MET A 48 7.94 -2.78 13.38
N ASP A 49 8.15 -3.44 12.24
CA ASP A 49 9.46 -3.56 11.59
C ASP A 49 9.92 -2.25 10.95
N THR A 50 8.99 -1.52 10.34
CA THR A 50 9.32 -0.37 9.49
C THR A 50 8.95 0.98 10.11
N GLY A 51 8.02 1.00 11.07
CA GLY A 51 7.42 2.22 11.60
C GLY A 51 6.41 2.89 10.66
N ASN A 52 6.26 2.43 9.41
CA ASN A 52 5.23 2.90 8.48
C ASN A 52 3.83 2.52 8.99
N LYS A 53 2.80 3.27 8.58
CA LYS A 53 1.42 3.07 9.07
C LYS A 53 0.50 2.62 7.95
N VAL A 54 -0.31 1.60 8.24
CA VAL A 54 -1.32 1.06 7.33
C VAL A 54 -2.65 1.01 8.07
N LEU A 55 -3.68 1.58 7.46
CA LEU A 55 -5.06 1.47 7.89
C LEU A 55 -5.75 0.44 7.00
N LEU A 56 -6.00 -0.75 7.54
CA LEU A 56 -6.84 -1.76 6.92
C LEU A 56 -8.31 -1.39 7.09
N ILE A 57 -9.09 -1.49 6.01
CA ILE A 57 -10.54 -1.26 5.98
C ILE A 57 -11.17 -2.53 5.42
N ASP A 58 -11.99 -3.20 6.23
CA ASP A 58 -12.69 -4.44 5.87
C ASP A 58 -14.09 -4.17 5.31
N GLY A 59 -14.55 -5.06 4.43
CA GLY A 59 -15.90 -5.07 3.91
C GLY A 59 -16.07 -5.98 2.68
N PRO A 60 -17.30 -6.08 2.14
CA PRO A 60 -17.57 -6.88 0.95
C PRO A 60 -16.76 -6.36 -0.25
N SER A 61 -16.01 -7.26 -0.89
CA SER A 61 -15.09 -6.93 -1.98
C SER A 61 -15.81 -6.25 -3.17
N ASP A 62 -16.99 -6.74 -3.54
CA ASP A 62 -17.81 -6.17 -4.61
C ASP A 62 -18.29 -4.75 -4.30
N GLN A 63 -18.74 -4.51 -3.07
CA GLN A 63 -19.13 -3.19 -2.59
C GLN A 63 -17.94 -2.22 -2.61
N MET A 64 -16.77 -2.64 -2.14
CA MET A 64 -15.56 -1.81 -2.17
C MET A 64 -15.17 -1.41 -3.60
N ALA A 65 -15.26 -2.35 -4.55
CA ALA A 65 -14.98 -2.04 -5.95
C ALA A 65 -15.93 -0.96 -6.51
N ASP A 66 -17.21 -1.01 -6.13
CA ASP A 66 -18.19 0.01 -6.53
C ASP A 66 -17.94 1.36 -5.83
N GLU A 67 -17.56 1.37 -4.56
CA GLU A 67 -17.16 2.59 -3.84
C GLU A 67 -15.92 3.24 -4.48
N ILE A 68 -14.89 2.46 -4.82
CA ILE A 68 -13.69 2.95 -5.52
C ILE A 68 -14.07 3.52 -6.88
N ALA A 69 -14.95 2.84 -7.62
CA ALA A 69 -15.43 3.32 -8.91
C ALA A 69 -16.19 4.66 -8.79
N GLN A 70 -16.85 4.91 -7.66
CA GLN A 70 -17.54 6.15 -7.32
C GLN A 70 -16.61 7.25 -6.75
N GLY A 71 -15.33 6.93 -6.47
CA GLY A 71 -14.33 7.89 -6.02
C GLY A 71 -14.01 7.84 -4.51
N ALA A 72 -14.31 6.73 -3.84
CA ALA A 72 -13.80 6.50 -2.49
C ALA A 72 -12.26 6.56 -2.47
N LEU A 73 -11.71 7.23 -1.45
CA LEU A 73 -10.29 7.55 -1.35
C LEU A 73 -9.54 6.47 -0.55
N TYR A 74 -9.29 5.36 -1.23
CA TYR A 74 -8.38 4.31 -0.79
C TYR A 74 -7.06 4.42 -1.57
N ASP A 75 -5.95 3.95 -0.96
CA ASP A 75 -4.64 3.96 -1.59
C ASP A 75 -4.35 2.63 -2.30
N MET A 76 -4.86 1.53 -1.77
CA MET A 76 -4.80 0.19 -2.36
C MET A 76 -6.10 -0.57 -2.13
N TYR A 77 -6.35 -1.57 -2.98
CA TYR A 77 -7.48 -2.49 -2.84
C TYR A 77 -7.03 -3.94 -3.02
N PHE A 78 -7.20 -4.77 -1.99
CA PHE A 78 -7.04 -6.23 -2.03
C PHE A 78 -8.41 -6.87 -2.19
N ALA A 79 -8.65 -7.51 -3.32
CA ALA A 79 -9.92 -8.11 -3.65
C ALA A 79 -9.98 -9.61 -3.33
N ASP A 80 -11.17 -10.09 -3.03
CA ASP A 80 -11.47 -11.53 -2.87
C ASP A 80 -11.61 -12.26 -4.22
N ASP A 81 -11.71 -11.51 -5.32
CA ASP A 81 -11.74 -11.99 -6.70
C ASP A 81 -10.97 -11.07 -7.65
N SER A 82 -10.91 -11.42 -8.93
CA SER A 82 -10.23 -10.62 -9.95
C SER A 82 -11.14 -9.61 -10.66
N ALA A 83 -12.45 -9.68 -10.49
CA ALA A 83 -13.40 -8.88 -11.26
C ALA A 83 -13.34 -7.40 -10.88
N GLY A 84 -13.28 -7.10 -9.58
CA GLY A 84 -13.18 -5.73 -9.06
C GLY A 84 -11.92 -4.99 -9.56
N PRO A 85 -10.71 -5.52 -9.29
CA PRO A 85 -9.46 -4.90 -9.73
C PRO A 85 -9.38 -4.72 -11.26
N GLN A 86 -9.80 -5.72 -12.03
CA GLN A 86 -9.80 -5.63 -13.50
C GLN A 86 -10.74 -4.54 -14.03
N LYS A 87 -11.95 -4.44 -13.46
CA LYS A 87 -12.91 -3.37 -13.79
C LYS A 87 -12.31 -2.00 -13.49
N LEU A 88 -11.70 -1.82 -12.32
CA LEU A 88 -11.10 -0.55 -11.91
C LEU A 88 -9.95 -0.12 -12.82
N HIS A 89 -9.05 -1.05 -13.15
CA HIS A 89 -7.97 -0.78 -14.11
C HIS A 89 -8.50 -0.40 -15.50
N ALA A 90 -9.51 -1.13 -16.01
CA ALA A 90 -10.13 -0.82 -17.29
C ALA A 90 -10.80 0.56 -17.33
N MET A 91 -11.21 1.08 -16.17
CA MET A 91 -11.74 2.44 -16.00
C MET A 91 -10.64 3.51 -15.83
N GLY A 92 -9.36 3.12 -15.84
CA GLY A 92 -8.24 4.02 -15.53
C GLY A 92 -8.18 4.42 -14.05
N ARG A 93 -8.77 3.63 -13.16
CA ARG A 93 -8.86 3.88 -11.71
C ARG A 93 -7.94 2.95 -10.94
N GLY A 94 -6.65 3.04 -11.25
CA GLY A 94 -5.59 2.24 -10.63
C GLY A 94 -4.68 1.57 -11.64
N GLU A 95 -3.56 1.08 -11.13
CA GLU A 95 -2.53 0.40 -11.90
C GLU A 95 -2.98 -0.98 -12.41
N THR A 96 -2.08 -1.65 -13.13
CA THR A 96 -2.33 -3.02 -13.57
C THR A 96 -2.55 -3.92 -12.33
N PRO A 97 -3.65 -4.69 -12.26
CA PRO A 97 -3.89 -5.57 -11.13
C PRO A 97 -2.83 -6.67 -11.03
N HIS A 98 -2.36 -6.90 -9.80
CA HIS A 98 -1.39 -7.94 -9.49
C HIS A 98 -2.10 -9.12 -8.84
N THR A 99 -1.77 -10.33 -9.28
CA THR A 99 -2.35 -11.56 -8.72
C THR A 99 -1.49 -12.03 -7.55
N TYR A 100 -2.06 -12.06 -6.35
CA TYR A 100 -1.36 -12.53 -5.15
C TYR A 100 -1.72 -13.98 -4.79
N ALA A 101 -2.87 -14.45 -5.24
CA ALA A 101 -3.33 -15.83 -5.06
C ALA A 101 -4.29 -16.22 -6.19
N CYS A 102 -4.55 -17.52 -6.37
CA CYS A 102 -5.38 -17.99 -7.47
C CYS A 102 -6.77 -17.32 -7.45
N ARG A 103 -7.05 -16.51 -8.48
CA ARG A 103 -8.27 -15.71 -8.67
C ARG A 103 -8.38 -14.46 -7.78
N GLN A 104 -7.41 -14.16 -6.92
CA GLN A 104 -7.42 -12.95 -6.12
C GLN A 104 -6.32 -11.97 -6.54
N GLN A 105 -6.66 -10.69 -6.53
CA GLN A 105 -5.81 -9.63 -7.03
C GLN A 105 -5.81 -8.43 -6.09
N TYR A 106 -4.71 -7.68 -6.11
CA TYR A 106 -4.69 -6.32 -5.56
C TYR A 106 -4.44 -5.30 -6.68
N VAL A 107 -4.81 -4.05 -6.42
CA VAL A 107 -4.53 -2.91 -7.29
C VAL A 107 -4.09 -1.71 -6.46
N VAL A 108 -3.07 -0.99 -6.95
CA VAL A 108 -2.66 0.30 -6.40
C VAL A 108 -3.53 1.39 -7.02
N LEU A 109 -4.12 2.22 -6.17
CA LEU A 109 -5.08 3.26 -6.55
C LEU A 109 -4.49 4.67 -6.42
N VAL A 110 -3.50 4.83 -5.55
CA VAL A 110 -2.89 6.12 -5.24
C VAL A 110 -1.75 6.47 -6.19
N GLU A 111 -1.72 7.71 -6.62
CA GLU A 111 -0.61 8.29 -7.39
C GLU A 111 0.21 9.26 -6.54
N GLY A 112 1.35 9.70 -7.06
CA GLY A 112 2.15 10.76 -6.44
C GLY A 112 2.86 10.32 -5.15
N PRO A 113 3.08 11.21 -4.16
CA PRO A 113 3.95 10.93 -3.02
C PRO A 113 3.53 9.74 -2.15
N ARG A 114 2.23 9.42 -2.12
CA ARG A 114 1.70 8.28 -1.36
C ARG A 114 1.87 6.94 -2.07
N HIS A 115 2.18 6.95 -3.37
CA HIS A 115 2.50 5.74 -4.12
C HIS A 115 3.69 4.99 -3.50
N GLU A 116 4.71 5.70 -3.00
CA GLU A 116 5.87 5.07 -2.35
C GLU A 116 5.50 4.26 -1.10
N LEU A 117 4.39 4.60 -0.42
CA LEU A 117 3.89 3.80 0.71
C LEU A 117 3.31 2.48 0.24
N ALA A 118 2.61 2.49 -0.89
CA ALA A 118 2.07 1.29 -1.51
C ALA A 118 3.21 0.38 -1.98
N GLU A 119 4.23 0.92 -2.65
CA GLU A 119 5.42 0.17 -3.09
C GLU A 119 6.11 -0.53 -1.91
N ARG A 120 6.42 0.21 -0.84
CA ARG A 120 7.07 -0.38 0.35
C ARG A 120 6.21 -1.46 1.01
N PHE A 121 4.89 -1.28 1.03
CA PHE A 121 4.00 -2.29 1.59
C PHE A 121 3.92 -3.54 0.70
N ILE A 122 3.90 -3.38 -0.62
CA ILE A 122 3.92 -4.49 -1.59
C ILE A 122 5.22 -5.28 -1.48
N GLU A 123 6.37 -4.59 -1.45
CA GLU A 123 7.68 -5.24 -1.28
C GLU A 123 7.70 -6.10 0.00
N TYR A 124 7.15 -5.56 1.09
CA TYR A 124 7.03 -6.30 2.34
C TYR A 124 6.05 -7.46 2.24
N PHE A 125 4.87 -7.25 1.64
CA PHE A 125 3.85 -8.28 1.45
C PHE A 125 4.39 -9.46 0.63
N ASP A 126 5.06 -9.19 -0.48
CA ASP A 126 5.66 -10.20 -1.36
C ASP A 126 6.77 -10.98 -0.66
N ALA A 127 7.60 -10.31 0.13
CA ALA A 127 8.63 -10.96 0.95
C ALA A 127 8.06 -11.93 1.99
N HIS A 128 6.76 -11.80 2.33
CA HIS A 128 6.07 -12.62 3.32
C HIS A 128 5.02 -13.57 2.71
N GLY A 129 5.13 -13.92 1.43
CA GLY A 129 4.21 -14.83 0.74
C GLY A 129 4.00 -16.20 1.42
N GLU A 130 4.93 -16.65 2.27
CA GLU A 130 4.75 -17.87 3.09
C GLU A 130 3.51 -17.76 4.01
N MET A 131 3.18 -16.57 4.51
CA MET A 131 1.98 -16.37 5.34
C MET A 131 0.69 -16.65 4.58
N LEU A 132 0.63 -16.26 3.30
CA LEU A 132 -0.50 -16.57 2.42
C LEU A 132 -0.65 -18.09 2.29
N THR A 133 0.43 -18.83 2.03
CA THR A 133 0.37 -20.29 1.90
C THR A 133 -0.08 -20.98 3.19
N LYS A 134 0.39 -20.51 4.36
CA LYS A 134 -0.04 -21.01 5.67
C LYS A 134 -1.52 -20.75 5.95
N ALA A 135 -2.05 -19.63 5.44
CA ALA A 135 -3.46 -19.29 5.52
C ALA A 135 -4.33 -20.01 4.46
N GLY A 136 -3.74 -20.86 3.61
CA GLY A 136 -4.45 -21.67 2.62
C GLY A 136 -4.61 -21.01 1.25
N TYR A 137 -3.92 -19.89 0.99
CA TYR A 137 -3.87 -19.29 -0.34
C TYR A 137 -2.92 -20.07 -1.24
N HIS A 138 -3.35 -20.27 -2.48
CA HIS A 138 -2.53 -20.86 -3.53
C HIS A 138 -1.86 -19.73 -4.32
N LEU A 139 -0.53 -19.70 -4.32
CA LEU A 139 0.23 -18.66 -5.01
C LEU A 139 0.21 -18.90 -6.53
N PRO A 140 0.30 -17.86 -7.38
CA PRO A 140 0.25 -17.99 -8.83
C PRO A 140 1.36 -18.88 -9.42
N GLU A 141 2.52 -18.93 -8.76
CA GLU A 141 3.67 -19.75 -9.15
C GLU A 141 3.46 -21.24 -8.89
N GLN A 142 2.47 -21.59 -8.08
CA GLN A 142 2.11 -22.97 -7.80
C GLN A 142 1.22 -23.49 -8.93
N ALA A 143 1.54 -24.67 -9.47
CA ALA A 143 0.77 -25.32 -10.54
C ALA A 143 -0.70 -25.66 -10.18
N SER A 144 -1.16 -25.27 -8.98
CA SER A 144 -2.49 -25.55 -8.43
C SER A 144 -3.56 -24.53 -8.82
N CYS A 145 -3.25 -23.46 -9.57
CA CYS A 145 -4.29 -22.51 -10.03
C CYS A 145 -5.20 -23.07 -11.15
N THR A 146 -5.14 -24.37 -11.43
CA THR A 146 -5.94 -25.05 -12.45
C THR A 146 -7.16 -25.73 -11.84
N HIS A 147 -8.33 -25.09 -11.99
CA HIS A 147 -9.66 -25.64 -12.37
C HIS A 147 -10.82 -24.80 -11.83
#